data_AF-A0AAD4CCV3-F1
#
_entry.id   AF-A0AAD4CCV3-F1
#
_cell.length_a   1.000
_cell.length_b   1.000
_cell.length_c   1.000
_cell.angle_alpha   90.00
_cell.angle_beta   90.00
_cell.angle_gamma   90.00
#
_symmetry.space_group_name_H-M   'P 1'
#
loop_
_entity.id
_entity.type
_entity.pdbx_description
1 polymer ?
#
loop_
_entity_poly.entity_id
_entity_poly.type
_entity_poly.pdbx_seq_one_letter_code
_entity_poly.pdbx_strand_id
1 'polypeptide(L)'
;MHEMSYMGPRAFNHDQSNDAEAEYDRLRDLARQEASKRNSCFQRSQEAYTSGDGAAAKELSEQGKSHGRKMEDLNKQASEFIFRENNANGRVEPDTIDLHGQFVEEAEEILEERIKYAKAHGQNHLHVIVGKGNHSANHVQKIKPRVEKVCRELGLQYTTEDNAGRIYINLTGGPADGGHGGYTPSHGQHQYPAQQQHQHHGQQQQHHGQQQQNQDPVEQVVNAVLPRVMRKLEKACCVVM
;
A
#
# COMPACT_ATOMS: atom_id res chain seq x y z
N MET A 1 19.53 -13.28 13.43
CA MET A 1 19.00 -14.01 12.26
C MET A 1 17.69 -13.35 11.88
N HIS A 2 17.67 -12.50 10.85
CA HIS A 2 16.43 -11.87 10.37
C HIS A 2 15.74 -12.87 9.44
N GLU A 3 14.63 -13.43 9.92
CA GLU A 3 13.80 -14.40 9.21
C GLU A 3 13.01 -13.67 8.10
N MET A 4 13.64 -13.56 6.92
CA MET A 4 13.04 -12.94 5.75
C MET A 4 11.95 -13.84 5.18
N SER A 5 10.74 -13.32 5.27
CA SER A 5 9.47 -14.01 5.12
C SER A 5 9.17 -14.32 3.64
N TYR A 6 9.20 -15.61 3.30
CA TYR A 6 8.67 -16.19 2.07
C TYR A 6 7.18 -15.84 1.90
N MET A 7 6.81 -15.16 0.81
CA MET A 7 5.40 -14.96 0.46
C MET A 7 4.92 -16.17 -0.35
N GLY A 8 3.81 -16.78 0.06
CA GLY A 8 3.15 -17.89 -0.64
C GLY A 8 2.37 -17.45 -1.87
N PRO A 9 1.76 -18.39 -2.61
CA PRO A 9 1.15 -18.12 -3.92
C PRO A 9 -0.11 -17.26 -3.78
N ARG A 10 -0.20 -16.18 -4.58
CA ARG A 10 -1.23 -15.09 -4.67
C ARG A 10 -0.91 -13.82 -3.90
N ALA A 11 -0.13 -12.96 -4.55
CA ALA A 11 0.18 -11.61 -4.11
C ALA A 11 -0.92 -10.58 -4.45
N PHE A 12 -2.04 -10.99 -5.07
CA PHE A 12 -3.10 -10.09 -5.58
C PHE A 12 -4.46 -10.31 -4.89
N ASN A 13 -5.21 -9.23 -4.63
CA ASN A 13 -6.58 -9.26 -4.04
C ASN A 13 -7.69 -9.49 -5.08
N HIS A 14 -7.37 -9.45 -6.38
CA HIS A 14 -8.32 -9.63 -7.48
C HIS A 14 -7.80 -10.71 -8.43
N ASP A 15 -8.69 -11.35 -9.22
CA ASP A 15 -8.29 -12.22 -10.33
C ASP A 15 -7.46 -11.39 -11.33
N GLN A 16 -6.13 -11.47 -11.19
CA GLN A 16 -5.17 -10.84 -12.08
C GLN A 16 -4.64 -11.87 -13.07
N SER A 17 -4.11 -11.38 -14.19
CA SER A 17 -3.37 -12.21 -15.14
C SER A 17 -2.17 -12.86 -14.42
N ASN A 18 -2.00 -14.17 -14.57
CA ASN A 18 -0.87 -14.94 -14.03
C ASN A 18 0.50 -14.29 -14.29
N ASP A 19 0.61 -13.45 -15.33
CA ASP A 19 1.81 -12.71 -15.71
C ASP A 19 2.22 -11.63 -14.69
N ALA A 20 1.26 -10.96 -14.04
CA ALA A 20 1.54 -9.95 -13.02
C ALA A 20 2.06 -10.60 -11.72
N GLU A 21 1.49 -11.74 -11.36
CA GLU A 21 2.01 -12.60 -10.29
C GLU A 21 3.43 -13.06 -10.55
N ALA A 22 3.69 -13.56 -11.75
CA ALA A 22 5.02 -14.02 -12.12
C ALA A 22 6.07 -12.91 -12.07
N GLU A 23 5.75 -11.68 -12.52
CA GLU A 23 6.71 -10.58 -12.50
C GLU A 23 6.97 -10.07 -11.08
N TYR A 24 5.94 -9.93 -10.25
CA TYR A 24 6.11 -9.58 -8.84
C TYR A 24 7.01 -10.59 -8.10
N ASP A 25 6.71 -11.88 -8.25
CA ASP A 25 7.47 -12.94 -7.60
C ASP A 25 8.91 -12.97 -8.11
N ARG A 26 9.12 -12.79 -9.42
CA ARG A 26 10.46 -12.68 -10.01
C ARG A 26 11.26 -11.53 -9.40
N LEU A 27 10.67 -10.34 -9.26
CA LEU A 27 11.37 -9.19 -8.67
C LEU A 27 11.75 -9.45 -7.21
N ARG A 28 10.82 -10.01 -6.42
CA ARG A 28 11.09 -10.40 -5.02
C ARG A 28 12.14 -11.49 -4.91
N ASP A 29 12.15 -12.46 -5.81
CA ASP A 29 13.15 -13.54 -5.84
C ASP A 29 14.54 -13.04 -6.21
N LEU A 30 14.64 -12.13 -7.19
CA LEU A 30 15.91 -11.47 -7.50
C LEU A 30 16.43 -10.67 -6.30
N ALA A 31 15.55 -9.95 -5.59
CA ALA A 31 15.94 -9.26 -4.36
C ALA A 31 16.47 -10.24 -3.30
N ARG A 32 15.80 -11.39 -3.08
CA ARG A 32 16.26 -12.43 -2.15
C ARG A 32 17.63 -13.00 -2.53
N GLN A 33 17.90 -13.17 -3.84
CA GLN A 33 19.21 -13.62 -4.32
C GLN A 33 20.31 -12.59 -4.01
N GLU A 34 20.06 -11.30 -4.27
CA GLU A 34 21.00 -10.24 -3.94
C GLU A 34 21.20 -10.12 -2.41
N ALA A 35 20.15 -10.32 -1.60
CA ALA A 35 20.26 -10.36 -0.15
C ALA A 35 21.15 -11.52 0.34
N SER A 36 21.04 -12.69 -0.29
CA SER A 36 21.90 -13.85 0.01
C SER A 36 23.37 -13.57 -0.32
N LYS A 37 23.64 -12.96 -1.48
CA LYS A 37 25.00 -12.55 -1.88
C LYS A 37 25.57 -11.51 -0.91
N ARG A 38 24.79 -10.49 -0.56
CA ARG A 38 25.17 -9.48 0.45
C ARG A 38 25.58 -10.12 1.77
N ASN A 39 24.75 -11.02 2.29
CA ASN A 39 25.02 -11.68 3.57
C ASN A 39 26.31 -12.51 3.52
N SER A 40 26.55 -13.22 2.41
CA SER A 40 27.80 -13.96 2.19
C SER A 40 29.01 -13.03 2.15
N CYS A 41 28.93 -11.89 1.44
CA CYS A 41 30.00 -10.90 1.40
C CYS A 41 30.31 -10.34 2.79
N PHE A 42 29.29 -9.97 3.58
CA PHE A 42 29.51 -9.44 4.93
C PHE A 42 30.06 -10.48 5.91
N GLN A 43 29.62 -11.73 5.81
CA GLN A 43 30.20 -12.81 6.61
C GLN A 43 31.69 -12.98 6.30
N ARG A 44 32.05 -13.08 5.01
CA ARG A 44 33.45 -13.22 4.58
C ARG A 44 34.28 -11.99 4.91
N SER A 45 33.68 -10.80 4.84
CA SER A 45 34.33 -9.53 5.24
C SER A 45 34.71 -9.56 6.73
N GLN A 46 33.80 -10.05 7.58
CA GLN A 46 34.05 -10.19 9.02
C GLN A 46 35.15 -11.23 9.31
N GLU A 47 35.14 -12.35 8.60
CA GLU A 47 36.18 -13.39 8.69
C GLU A 47 37.56 -12.82 8.30
N ALA A 48 37.64 -12.12 7.16
CA ALA A 48 38.87 -11.48 6.68
C ALA A 48 39.41 -10.45 7.70
N TYR A 49 38.54 -9.60 8.24
CA TYR A 49 38.90 -8.64 9.28
C TYR A 49 39.48 -9.32 10.52
N THR A 50 38.84 -10.41 10.96
CA THR A 50 39.28 -11.18 12.15
C THR A 50 40.62 -11.88 11.91
N SER A 51 40.93 -12.24 10.66
CA SER A 51 42.22 -12.81 10.27
C SER A 51 43.35 -11.77 10.06
N GLY A 52 43.05 -10.48 10.19
CA GLY A 52 44.00 -9.39 9.98
C GLY A 52 44.16 -8.92 8.54
N ASP A 53 43.40 -9.49 7.60
CA ASP A 53 43.38 -9.03 6.20
C ASP A 53 42.35 -7.90 6.01
N GLY A 54 42.75 -6.69 6.41
CA GLY A 54 41.93 -5.50 6.28
C GLY A 54 41.60 -5.10 4.84
N ALA A 55 42.46 -5.44 3.87
CA ALA A 55 42.24 -5.11 2.47
C ALA A 55 41.11 -5.97 1.89
N ALA A 56 41.17 -7.29 2.08
CA ALA A 56 40.11 -8.19 1.67
C ALA A 56 38.79 -7.90 2.41
N ALA A 57 38.86 -7.58 3.71
CA ALA A 57 37.68 -7.20 4.48
C ALA A 57 36.98 -5.99 3.87
N LYS A 58 37.73 -4.95 3.52
CA LYS A 58 37.18 -3.73 2.90
C LYS A 58 36.55 -4.03 1.54
N GLU A 59 37.24 -4.77 0.67
CA GLU A 59 36.72 -5.13 -0.65
C GLU A 59 35.40 -5.91 -0.55
N LEU A 60 35.35 -6.93 0.32
CA LEU A 60 34.15 -7.73 0.55
C LEU A 60 33.00 -6.89 1.15
N SER A 61 33.32 -5.92 2.01
CA SER A 61 32.33 -4.98 2.54
C SER A 61 31.73 -4.11 1.44
N GLU A 62 32.56 -3.58 0.54
CA GLU A 62 32.11 -2.77 -0.61
C GLU A 62 31.25 -3.59 -1.59
N GLN A 63 31.63 -4.84 -1.85
CA GLN A 63 30.81 -5.79 -2.63
C GLN A 63 29.47 -6.07 -1.94
N GLY A 64 29.48 -6.30 -0.62
CA GLY A 64 28.26 -6.48 0.17
C GLY A 64 27.33 -5.26 0.07
N LYS A 65 27.85 -4.05 0.22
CA LYS A 65 27.09 -2.80 0.04
C LYS A 65 26.52 -2.69 -1.39
N SER A 66 27.25 -3.11 -2.41
CA SER A 66 26.77 -3.14 -3.80
C SER A 66 25.58 -4.09 -3.98
N HIS A 67 25.66 -5.30 -3.45
CA HIS A 67 24.53 -6.24 -3.43
C HIS A 67 23.34 -5.71 -2.61
N GLY A 68 23.60 -5.01 -1.50
CA GLY A 68 22.58 -4.32 -0.71
C GLY A 68 21.78 -3.31 -1.54
N ARG A 69 22.47 -2.42 -2.27
CA ARG A 69 21.81 -1.44 -3.16
C ARG A 69 20.97 -2.10 -4.25
N LYS A 70 21.46 -3.19 -4.86
CA LYS A 70 20.71 -3.94 -5.88
C LYS A 70 19.46 -4.61 -5.29
N MET A 71 19.58 -5.21 -4.10
CA MET A 71 18.44 -5.78 -3.39
C MET A 71 17.37 -4.72 -3.11
N GLU A 72 17.77 -3.54 -2.62
CA GLU A 72 16.86 -2.42 -2.35
C GLU A 72 16.14 -1.96 -3.62
N ASP A 73 16.87 -1.77 -4.72
CA ASP A 73 16.30 -1.37 -6.00
C ASP A 73 15.28 -2.40 -6.54
N LEU A 74 15.58 -3.70 -6.43
CA LEU A 74 14.66 -4.76 -6.83
C LEU A 74 13.41 -4.84 -5.95
N ASN A 75 13.55 -4.66 -4.64
CA ASN A 75 12.39 -4.59 -3.73
C ASN A 75 11.53 -3.35 -4.02
N LYS A 76 12.16 -2.21 -4.30
CA LYS A 76 11.46 -0.99 -4.71
C LYS A 76 10.66 -1.21 -5.99
N GLN A 77 11.27 -1.82 -7.02
CA GLN A 77 10.57 -2.17 -8.26
C GLN A 77 9.38 -3.11 -8.00
N ALA A 78 9.55 -4.13 -7.15
CA ALA A 78 8.45 -5.03 -6.77
C ALA A 78 7.31 -4.30 -6.06
N SER A 79 7.65 -3.43 -5.11
CA SER A 79 6.72 -2.60 -4.34
C SER A 79 5.93 -1.64 -5.23
N GLU A 80 6.61 -0.97 -6.18
CA GLU A 80 5.98 -0.10 -7.17
C GLU A 80 5.02 -0.86 -8.07
N PHE A 81 5.46 -2.01 -8.59
CA PHE A 81 4.69 -2.84 -9.48
C PHE A 81 3.38 -3.28 -8.82
N ILE A 82 3.47 -3.92 -7.66
CA ILE A 82 2.29 -4.43 -6.95
C ILE A 82 1.37 -3.28 -6.48
N PHE A 83 1.94 -2.15 -6.05
CA PHE A 83 1.13 -0.99 -5.66
C PHE A 83 0.32 -0.45 -6.84
N ARG A 84 0.96 -0.28 -8.00
CA ARG A 84 0.31 0.24 -9.21
C ARG A 84 -0.77 -0.71 -9.70
N GLU A 85 -0.49 -2.01 -9.73
CA GLU A 85 -1.45 -3.02 -10.18
C GLU A 85 -2.68 -3.08 -9.26
N ASN A 86 -2.48 -2.99 -7.95
CA ASN A 86 -3.56 -3.08 -6.96
C ASN A 86 -4.40 -1.81 -6.87
N ASN A 87 -3.79 -0.66 -7.11
CA ASN A 87 -4.45 0.65 -7.05
C ASN A 87 -4.69 1.22 -8.45
N ALA A 88 -4.70 0.37 -9.49
CA ALA A 88 -5.04 0.80 -10.84
C ALA A 88 -6.49 1.30 -10.90
N ASN A 89 -6.79 2.11 -11.91
CA ASN A 89 -8.12 2.70 -12.05
C ASN A 89 -9.22 1.62 -12.06
N GLY A 90 -10.29 1.85 -11.30
CA GLY A 90 -11.41 0.91 -11.15
C GLY A 90 -11.13 -0.33 -10.29
N ARG A 91 -9.93 -0.48 -9.70
CA ARG A 91 -9.63 -1.57 -8.76
C ARG A 91 -10.07 -1.26 -7.33
N VAL A 92 -9.92 0.00 -6.92
CA VAL A 92 -10.29 0.48 -5.59
C VAL A 92 -11.04 1.80 -5.69
N GLU A 93 -11.87 2.08 -4.69
CA GLU A 93 -12.57 3.36 -4.56
C GLU A 93 -11.58 4.52 -4.31
N PRO A 94 -11.93 5.78 -4.65
CA PRO A 94 -11.06 6.95 -4.45
C PRO A 94 -10.59 7.20 -3.01
N ASP A 95 -11.39 6.77 -2.03
CA ASP A 95 -11.12 6.85 -0.60
C ASP A 95 -10.46 5.57 -0.04
N THR A 96 -10.04 4.67 -0.92
CA THR A 96 -9.42 3.40 -0.57
C THR A 96 -7.97 3.35 -1.07
N ILE A 97 -7.11 2.70 -0.31
CA ILE A 97 -5.75 2.34 -0.73
C ILE A 97 -5.50 0.86 -0.43
N ASP A 98 -4.91 0.16 -1.39
CA ASP A 98 -4.54 -1.23 -1.23
C ASP A 98 -3.03 -1.39 -1.03
N LEU A 99 -2.66 -1.91 0.15
CA LEU A 99 -1.29 -2.15 0.58
C LEU A 99 -0.96 -3.65 0.63
N HIS A 100 -1.84 -4.53 0.17
CA HIS A 100 -1.50 -5.95 0.16
C HIS A 100 -0.30 -6.23 -0.77
N GLY A 101 0.50 -7.23 -0.42
CA GLY A 101 1.75 -7.55 -1.13
C GLY A 101 2.93 -6.64 -0.80
N GLN A 102 2.71 -5.53 -0.10
CA GLN A 102 3.80 -4.68 0.37
C GLN A 102 4.54 -5.33 1.56
N PHE A 103 5.83 -5.02 1.71
CA PHE A 103 6.53 -5.24 2.96
C PHE A 103 6.12 -4.19 4.00
N VAL A 104 6.44 -4.45 5.26
CA VAL A 104 5.94 -3.65 6.39
C VAL A 104 6.39 -2.20 6.30
N GLU A 105 7.67 -2.00 5.97
CA GLU A 105 8.30 -0.70 5.81
C GLU A 105 7.73 0.04 4.59
N GLU A 106 7.55 -0.65 3.46
CA GLU A 106 6.95 -0.11 2.25
C GLU A 106 5.51 0.37 2.50
N ALA A 107 4.70 -0.47 3.17
CA ALA A 107 3.30 -0.17 3.48
C ALA A 107 3.16 1.05 4.42
N GLU A 108 4.04 1.19 5.39
CA GLU A 108 4.06 2.33 6.30
C GLU A 108 4.31 3.64 5.57
N GLU A 109 5.35 3.69 4.73
CA GLU A 109 5.71 4.90 4.00
C GLU A 109 4.61 5.31 3.02
N ILE A 110 4.05 4.35 2.29
CA ILE A 110 2.93 4.57 1.38
C ILE A 110 1.71 5.10 2.15
N LEU A 111 1.38 4.49 3.29
CA LEU A 111 0.23 4.89 4.10
C LEU A 111 0.37 6.32 4.63
N GLU A 112 1.53 6.67 5.20
CA GLU A 112 1.76 8.02 5.71
C GLU A 112 1.55 9.09 4.63
N GLU A 113 2.03 8.82 3.43
CA GLU A 113 1.91 9.75 2.32
C GLU A 113 0.49 9.84 1.78
N ARG A 114 -0.22 8.71 1.71
CA ARG A 114 -1.64 8.70 1.37
C ARG A 114 -2.48 9.49 2.37
N ILE A 115 -2.18 9.37 3.67
CA ILE A 115 -2.84 10.15 4.73
C ILE A 115 -2.55 11.64 4.57
N LYS A 116 -1.29 12.02 4.34
CA LYS A 116 -0.88 13.42 4.11
C LYS A 116 -1.61 14.00 2.89
N TYR A 117 -1.67 13.23 1.80
CA TYR A 117 -2.41 13.60 0.59
C TYR A 117 -3.90 13.75 0.88
N ALA A 118 -4.53 12.78 1.57
CA ALA A 118 -5.95 12.77 1.90
C ALA A 118 -6.35 14.05 2.65
N LYS A 119 -5.60 14.36 3.72
CA LYS A 119 -5.81 15.56 4.54
C LYS A 119 -5.66 16.85 3.73
N ALA A 120 -4.63 16.93 2.87
CA ALA A 120 -4.38 18.10 2.03
C ALA A 120 -5.50 18.35 1.00
N HIS A 121 -6.24 17.30 0.61
CA HIS A 121 -7.34 17.37 -0.35
C HIS A 121 -8.73 17.32 0.32
N GLY A 122 -8.80 17.51 1.64
CA GLY A 122 -10.08 17.61 2.37
C GLY A 122 -10.84 16.29 2.49
N GLN A 123 -10.17 15.13 2.35
CA GLN A 123 -10.78 13.83 2.63
C GLN A 123 -10.93 13.65 4.14
N ASN A 124 -12.10 13.16 4.56
CA ASN A 124 -12.43 12.98 5.98
C ASN A 124 -12.08 11.59 6.51
N HIS A 125 -11.91 10.62 5.62
CA HIS A 125 -11.60 9.23 5.96
C HIS A 125 -10.76 8.54 4.88
N LEU A 126 -10.24 7.37 5.21
CA LEU A 126 -9.48 6.49 4.31
C LEU A 126 -9.74 5.03 4.68
N HIS A 127 -10.08 4.20 3.69
CA HIS A 127 -10.07 2.75 3.82
C HIS A 127 -8.71 2.19 3.38
N VAL A 128 -8.12 1.33 4.20
CA VAL A 128 -6.81 0.72 3.94
C VAL A 128 -6.96 -0.79 3.87
N ILE A 129 -6.69 -1.38 2.71
CA ILE A 129 -6.67 -2.83 2.54
C ILE A 129 -5.26 -3.33 2.90
N VAL A 130 -5.18 -4.16 3.94
CA VAL A 130 -3.92 -4.73 4.47
C VAL A 130 -3.74 -6.21 4.09
N GLY A 131 -4.70 -6.77 3.36
CA GLY A 131 -4.74 -8.18 2.95
C GLY A 131 -5.14 -9.12 4.10
N LYS A 132 -5.56 -10.34 3.80
CA LYS A 132 -6.07 -11.30 4.82
C LYS A 132 -4.98 -12.12 5.54
N GLY A 133 -3.71 -11.94 5.17
CA GLY A 133 -2.59 -12.71 5.74
C GLY A 133 -2.43 -14.12 5.16
N ASN A 134 -3.26 -14.54 4.20
CA ASN A 134 -3.17 -15.89 3.61
C ASN A 134 -1.84 -16.21 2.93
N HIS A 135 -1.05 -15.19 2.57
CA HIS A 135 0.14 -15.34 1.70
C HIS A 135 1.41 -14.74 2.30
N SER A 136 1.33 -14.09 3.45
CA SER A 136 2.52 -13.74 4.24
C SER A 136 3.21 -14.99 4.76
N ALA A 137 4.53 -14.96 4.98
CA ALA A 137 5.22 -16.08 5.63
C ALA A 137 4.52 -16.43 6.94
N ASN A 138 4.28 -17.73 7.12
CA ASN A 138 3.58 -18.29 8.28
C ASN A 138 2.13 -17.81 8.44
N HIS A 139 1.50 -17.29 7.38
CA HIS A 139 0.14 -16.74 7.38
C HIS A 139 -0.07 -15.55 8.34
N VAL A 140 1.00 -14.81 8.67
CA VAL A 140 0.95 -13.68 9.61
C VAL A 140 0.68 -12.36 8.89
N GLN A 141 -0.48 -11.75 9.16
CA GLN A 141 -0.84 -10.42 8.67
C GLN A 141 0.05 -9.33 9.32
N LYS A 142 1.26 -9.12 8.79
CA LYS A 142 2.25 -8.17 9.36
C LYS A 142 1.92 -6.69 9.08
N ILE A 143 1.14 -6.40 8.04
CA ILE A 143 0.80 -5.02 7.66
C ILE A 143 -0.22 -4.40 8.64
N LYS A 144 -1.25 -5.16 9.04
CA LYS A 144 -2.28 -4.69 9.99
C LYS A 144 -1.69 -4.01 11.24
N PRO A 145 -0.86 -4.68 12.07
CA PRO A 145 -0.33 -4.05 13.28
C PRO A 145 0.52 -2.81 12.99
N ARG A 146 1.13 -2.73 11.79
CA ARG A 146 1.89 -1.55 11.38
C ARG A 146 0.99 -0.37 11.02
N VAL A 147 -0.08 -0.59 10.26
CA VAL A 147 -1.08 0.43 9.95
C VAL A 147 -1.70 0.99 11.23
N GLU A 148 -2.07 0.11 12.17
CA GLU A 148 -2.58 0.53 13.47
C GLU A 148 -1.57 1.38 14.25
N LYS A 149 -0.27 1.04 14.19
CA LYS A 149 0.80 1.83 14.81
C LYS A 149 0.90 3.23 14.20
N VAL A 150 0.89 3.34 12.87
CA VAL A 150 0.91 4.65 12.16
C VAL A 150 -0.29 5.50 12.58
N CYS A 151 -1.49 4.92 12.67
CA CYS A 151 -2.67 5.65 13.15
C CYS A 151 -2.48 6.19 14.57
N ARG A 152 -1.96 5.38 15.50
CA ARG A 152 -1.68 5.81 16.88
C ARG A 152 -0.65 6.94 16.92
N GLU A 153 0.43 6.83 16.16
CA GLU A 153 1.49 7.84 16.09
C GLU A 153 0.99 9.17 15.51
N LEU A 154 0.04 9.12 14.58
CA LEU A 154 -0.59 10.30 13.98
C LEU A 154 -1.82 10.82 14.75
N GLY A 155 -2.18 10.21 15.89
CA GLY A 155 -3.35 10.58 16.67
C GLY A 155 -4.68 10.33 15.96
N LEU A 156 -4.72 9.40 15.01
CA LEU A 156 -5.88 9.07 14.20
C LEU A 156 -6.66 7.92 14.83
N GLN A 157 -7.99 8.06 14.84
CA GLN A 157 -8.90 6.99 15.23
C GLN A 157 -9.07 6.03 14.05
N TYR A 158 -9.16 4.72 14.34
CA TYR A 158 -9.31 3.69 13.32
C TYR A 158 -10.16 2.53 13.83
N THR A 159 -10.81 1.84 12.90
CA THR A 159 -11.63 0.65 13.18
C THR A 159 -11.29 -0.43 12.16
N THR A 160 -11.12 -1.68 12.61
CA THR A 160 -10.98 -2.81 11.69
C THR A 160 -12.37 -3.19 11.18
N GLU A 161 -12.52 -3.29 9.86
CA GLU A 161 -13.75 -3.78 9.24
C GLU A 161 -13.65 -5.30 9.11
N ASP A 162 -14.48 -6.02 9.86
CA ASP A 162 -14.54 -7.47 9.82
C ASP A 162 -14.97 -7.92 8.41
N ASN A 163 -14.17 -8.83 7.81
CA ASN A 163 -14.37 -9.60 6.55
C ASN A 163 -13.44 -9.29 5.36
N ALA A 164 -12.70 -8.17 5.32
CA ALA A 164 -11.90 -7.83 4.14
C ALA A 164 -10.39 -7.69 4.37
N GLY A 165 -9.91 -7.74 5.62
CA GLY A 165 -8.54 -7.28 5.90
C GLY A 165 -8.43 -5.79 5.56
N ARG A 166 -9.42 -5.00 5.99
CA ARG A 166 -9.55 -3.57 5.72
C ARG A 166 -9.64 -2.80 7.04
N ILE A 167 -9.06 -1.61 7.07
CA ILE A 167 -9.05 -0.70 8.21
C ILE A 167 -9.63 0.63 7.75
N TYR A 168 -10.66 1.11 8.45
CA TYR A 168 -11.17 2.47 8.31
C TYR A 168 -10.34 3.41 9.19
N ILE A 169 -9.89 4.52 8.63
CA ILE A 169 -9.13 5.57 9.33
C ILE A 169 -9.92 6.88 9.26
N ASN A 170 -10.23 7.47 10.41
CA ASN A 170 -10.82 8.80 10.48
C ASN A 170 -9.72 9.87 10.43
N LEU A 171 -9.78 10.77 9.45
CA LEU A 171 -8.79 11.83 9.23
C LEU A 171 -9.15 13.17 9.90
N THR A 172 -10.38 13.30 10.40
CA THR A 172 -10.92 14.55 10.97
C THR A 172 -10.55 14.78 12.45
N GLY A 173 -9.96 13.78 13.13
CA GLY A 173 -9.58 13.86 14.54
C GLY A 173 -10.72 13.61 15.54
N GLY A 174 -11.92 13.24 15.06
CA GLY A 174 -13.02 12.72 15.88
C GLY A 174 -12.99 11.18 16.04
N PRO A 175 -13.92 10.58 16.82
CA PRO A 175 -14.02 9.12 16.97
C PRO A 175 -14.22 8.42 15.62
N ALA A 176 -13.60 7.25 15.42
CA ALA A 176 -13.77 6.42 14.23
C ALA A 176 -15.01 5.54 14.37
N ASP A 177 -16.19 6.16 14.29
CA ASP A 177 -17.43 5.40 14.15
C ASP A 177 -17.52 4.92 12.70
N GLY A 178 -17.01 3.71 12.45
CA GLY A 178 -17.18 3.02 11.18
C GLY A 178 -18.67 2.77 11.01
N GLY A 179 -19.27 3.41 10.00
CA GLY A 179 -20.72 3.49 9.86
C GLY A 179 -21.42 2.13 9.82
N HIS A 180 -21.94 1.70 10.97
CA HIS A 180 -23.20 0.99 11.03
C HIS A 180 -24.29 2.04 11.22
N GLY A 181 -25.02 2.33 10.15
CA GLY A 181 -26.11 3.32 10.14
C GLY A 181 -27.04 3.14 11.33
N GLY A 182 -26.99 4.08 12.26
CA GLY A 182 -27.90 4.15 13.39
C GLY A 182 -29.33 4.39 12.92
N TYR A 183 -30.18 3.37 13.01
CA TYR A 183 -31.62 3.58 13.03
C TYR A 183 -32.03 3.99 14.45
N THR A 184 -32.18 5.29 14.66
CA THR A 184 -33.00 5.82 15.75
C THR A 184 -34.46 5.85 15.28
N PRO A 185 -35.40 5.11 15.89
CA PRO A 185 -36.80 5.14 15.48
C PRO A 185 -37.48 6.37 16.08
N SER A 186 -37.51 7.47 15.33
CA SER A 186 -38.37 8.61 15.64
C SER A 186 -39.77 8.36 15.12
N HIS A 187 -40.70 8.11 16.04
CA HIS A 187 -42.15 8.04 15.79
C HIS A 187 -42.67 9.39 15.28
N GLY A 188 -43.07 9.45 14.02
CA GLY A 188 -43.70 10.61 13.39
C GLY A 188 -44.83 10.16 12.47
N GLN A 189 -46.05 10.30 12.98
CA GLN A 189 -47.34 10.10 12.34
C GLN A 189 -47.51 10.99 11.09
N HIS A 190 -48.21 10.53 10.05
CA HIS A 190 -49.06 11.25 9.06
C HIS A 190 -49.12 10.47 7.72
N GLN A 191 -50.25 9.84 7.36
CA GLN A 191 -51.44 10.37 6.66
C GLN A 191 -51.23 10.49 5.13
N TYR A 192 -51.83 9.55 4.38
CA TYR A 192 -52.01 9.58 2.92
C TYR A 192 -53.03 10.67 2.50
N PRO A 193 -52.96 11.22 1.26
CA PRO A 193 -53.75 10.62 0.17
C PRO A 193 -53.16 10.67 -1.27
N ALA A 194 -53.53 9.63 -2.02
CA ALA A 194 -54.00 9.53 -3.42
C ALA A 194 -53.54 10.48 -4.57
N GLN A 195 -53.07 9.81 -5.64
CA GLN A 195 -53.37 9.96 -7.09
C GLN A 195 -53.19 11.32 -7.81
N GLN A 196 -52.29 11.34 -8.80
CA GLN A 196 -52.68 11.61 -10.20
C GLN A 196 -51.59 11.21 -11.22
N GLN A 197 -52.08 10.70 -12.33
CA GLN A 197 -51.41 10.16 -13.51
C GLN A 197 -51.28 11.29 -14.54
N HIS A 198 -50.17 11.38 -15.29
CA HIS A 198 -50.11 11.86 -16.69
C HIS A 198 -48.73 11.65 -17.33
N GLN A 199 -48.71 11.80 -18.65
CA GLN A 199 -47.99 10.99 -19.63
C GLN A 199 -47.17 11.90 -20.59
N HIS A 200 -46.18 11.31 -21.27
CA HIS A 200 -45.55 11.71 -22.55
C HIS A 200 -44.27 12.59 -22.64
N HIS A 201 -43.35 12.01 -23.43
CA HIS A 201 -42.43 12.55 -24.47
C HIS A 201 -41.20 13.41 -24.12
N GLY A 202 -40.04 12.74 -24.11
CA GLY A 202 -39.02 12.78 -25.17
C GLY A 202 -38.48 14.13 -25.66
N GLN A 203 -37.19 14.37 -25.41
CA GLN A 203 -36.31 15.02 -26.40
C GLN A 203 -34.83 14.65 -26.15
N GLN A 204 -34.19 14.15 -27.21
CA GLN A 204 -32.74 14.04 -27.33
C GLN A 204 -32.11 15.43 -27.36
N GLN A 205 -31.05 15.63 -26.59
CA GLN A 205 -30.06 16.67 -26.86
C GLN A 205 -28.68 16.04 -26.89
N GLN A 206 -28.09 16.07 -28.10
CA GLN A 206 -26.67 15.88 -28.34
C GLN A 206 -25.93 17.11 -27.79
N HIS A 207 -24.96 16.89 -26.91
CA HIS A 207 -23.93 17.87 -26.62
C HIS A 207 -22.56 17.27 -26.93
N HIS A 208 -21.97 17.76 -28.02
CA HIS A 208 -20.53 17.79 -28.22
C HIS A 208 -19.92 18.75 -27.19
N GLY A 209 -18.84 18.34 -26.51
CA GLY A 209 -18.08 19.27 -25.68
C GLY A 209 -17.01 18.60 -24.84
N GLN A 210 -15.78 18.64 -25.38
CA GLN A 210 -14.50 18.53 -24.67
C GLN A 210 -14.20 17.19 -23.97
N GLN A 211 -13.21 16.48 -24.52
CA GLN A 211 -12.36 15.57 -23.75
C GLN A 211 -11.67 16.39 -22.65
N GLN A 212 -12.37 16.55 -21.53
CA GLN A 212 -11.73 16.78 -20.25
C GLN A 212 -10.94 15.49 -19.99
N GLN A 213 -9.61 15.59 -19.99
CA GLN A 213 -8.78 14.60 -19.32
C GLN A 213 -9.22 14.59 -17.85
N ASN A 214 -10.24 13.79 -17.56
CA ASN A 214 -10.55 13.35 -16.22
C ASN A 214 -9.36 12.49 -15.82
N GLN A 215 -8.34 13.13 -15.23
CA GLN A 215 -7.34 12.38 -14.49
C GLN A 215 -8.11 11.81 -13.30
N ASP A 216 -8.35 10.51 -13.31
CA ASP A 216 -9.16 9.85 -12.30
C ASP A 216 -8.51 9.99 -10.91
N PRO A 217 -9.28 10.25 -9.84
CA PRO A 217 -8.73 10.58 -8.52
C PRO A 217 -7.74 9.56 -7.94
N VAL A 218 -7.92 8.27 -8.25
CA VAL A 218 -7.01 7.19 -7.82
C VAL A 218 -5.67 7.27 -8.56
N GLU A 219 -5.68 7.56 -9.86
CA GLU A 219 -4.45 7.74 -10.64
C GLU A 219 -3.65 8.96 -10.15
N GLN A 220 -4.35 10.04 -9.77
CA GLN A 220 -3.71 11.19 -9.13
C GLN A 220 -3.06 10.83 -7.79
N VAL A 221 -3.73 10.00 -6.98
CA VAL A 221 -3.17 9.49 -5.71
C VAL A 221 -1.92 8.65 -5.99
N VAL A 222 -1.98 7.71 -6.92
CA VAL A 222 -0.85 6.84 -7.28
C VAL A 222 0.32 7.68 -7.78
N ASN A 223 0.06 8.63 -8.68
CA ASN A 223 1.08 9.54 -9.23
C ASN A 223 1.61 10.57 -8.21
N ALA A 224 0.85 10.91 -7.17
CA ALA A 224 1.29 11.84 -6.14
C ALA A 224 2.04 11.15 -4.99
N VAL A 225 1.64 9.93 -4.64
CA VAL A 225 2.18 9.14 -3.53
C VAL A 225 3.45 8.40 -3.98
N LEU A 226 3.41 7.65 -5.09
CA LEU A 226 4.57 6.85 -5.51
C LEU A 226 5.86 7.68 -5.60
N PRO A 227 5.94 8.83 -6.31
CA PRO A 227 7.20 9.57 -6.44
C PRO A 227 7.69 10.24 -5.15
N ARG A 228 6.83 10.36 -4.12
CA ARG A 228 7.20 10.92 -2.82
C ARG A 228 7.74 9.82 -1.90
N VAL A 229 7.12 8.64 -1.90
CA VAL A 229 7.61 7.43 -1.22
C VAL A 229 9.00 7.08 -1.75
N MET A 230 9.16 7.05 -3.08
CA MET A 230 10.44 6.69 -3.69
C MET A 230 11.58 7.63 -3.30
N ARG A 231 11.30 8.93 -3.11
CA ARG A 231 12.30 9.89 -2.66
C ARG A 231 12.66 9.77 -1.19
N LYS A 232 11.80 9.18 -0.35
CA LYS A 232 12.10 8.94 1.07
C LYS A 232 12.91 7.66 1.27
N LEU A 233 12.56 6.58 0.57
CA LEU A 233 13.34 5.35 0.54
C LEU A 233 14.79 5.62 0.10
N GLU A 234 14.99 6.43 -0.93
CA GLU A 234 16.33 6.83 -1.40
C GLU A 234 17.12 7.66 -0.37
N LYS A 235 16.45 8.50 0.44
CA LYS A 235 17.11 9.39 1.42
C LYS A 235 17.42 8.71 2.74
N ALA A 236 16.62 7.73 3.16
CA ALA A 236 16.93 6.91 4.33
C ALA A 236 18.23 6.10 4.15
N CYS A 237 18.64 5.83 2.90
CA CYS A 237 19.87 5.09 2.56
C CYS A 237 21.18 5.91 2.65
N CYS A 238 21.13 7.22 2.97
CA CYS A 238 22.34 8.06 3.08
C CYS A 238 22.78 8.34 4.55
N VAL A 239 22.03 7.86 5.55
CA VAL A 239 22.25 8.26 6.96
C VAL A 239 22.89 7.16 7.82
N VAL A 240 23.19 5.97 7.26
CA VAL A 240 24.02 4.99 7.95
C VAL A 240 25.44 5.01 7.36
N MET A 241 26.19 6.05 7.76
CA MET A 241 27.66 6.11 7.61
C MET A 241 28.32 5.64 8.90
#